data_AF-A0A9D8W549-F1
#
_entry.id   AF-A0A9D8W549-F1
#
_cell.length_a   1.000
_cell.length_b   1.000
_cell.length_c   1.000
_cell.angle_alpha   90.00
_cell.angle_beta   90.00
_cell.angle_gamma   90.00
#
_symmetry.space_group_name_H-M   'P 1'
#
loop_
_entity.id
_entity.type
_entity.pdbx_description
1 polymer ?
#
loop_
_entity_poly.entity_id
_entity_poly.type
_entity_poly.pdbx_seq_one_letter_code
_entity_poly.pdbx_strand_id
1 'polypeptide(L)' 'MDPLDTGALVGWKMDDLGKRMVLHLQTAHRTEDEDRAVRERAILIDRNQAVLLANYLYEITGQSKPQRRGFLQSLFGN' A
#
# COMPACT_ATOMS: atom_id res chain seq x y z
N MET A 1 -9.54 -12.09 21.09
CA MET A 1 -8.84 -11.52 19.92
C MET A 1 -7.39 -11.43 20.32
N ASP A 2 -6.49 -12.02 19.53
CA ASP A 2 -5.06 -11.81 19.74
C ASP A 2 -4.74 -10.29 19.65
N PRO A 3 -3.73 -9.79 20.39
CA PRO A 3 -3.30 -8.40 20.29
C PRO A 3 -3.06 -8.03 18.82
N LEU A 4 -3.51 -6.84 18.41
CA LEU A 4 -3.28 -6.34 17.07
C LEU A 4 -1.76 -6.15 16.87
N ASP A 5 -1.13 -7.06 16.13
CA ASP A 5 0.31 -6.98 15.83
C ASP A 5 0.58 -5.75 14.96
N THR A 6 0.98 -4.65 15.62
CA THR A 6 1.07 -3.32 15.01
C THR A 6 2.55 -2.96 14.84
N GLY A 7 2.97 -2.73 13.60
CA GLY A 7 4.31 -2.29 13.25
C GLY A 7 4.29 -1.15 12.24
N ALA A 8 5.41 -0.45 12.09
CA ALA A 8 5.53 0.64 11.12
C ALA A 8 5.61 0.06 9.70
N LEU A 9 4.72 0.49 8.79
CA LEU A 9 4.78 0.10 7.38
C LEU A 9 6.06 0.68 6.76
N VAL A 10 6.94 -0.19 6.26
CA VAL A 10 8.24 0.19 5.67
C VAL A 10 8.36 -0.17 4.19
N GLY A 11 7.52 -1.08 3.71
CA GLY A 11 7.55 -1.52 2.32
C GLY A 11 6.22 -2.13 1.92
N TRP A 12 5.91 -2.02 0.63
CA TRP A 12 4.76 -2.71 0.04
C TRP A 12 4.98 -2.89 -1.46
N LYS A 13 4.41 -3.97 -2.01
CA LYS A 13 4.37 -4.21 -3.45
C LYS A 13 3.10 -4.99 -3.82
N MET A 14 2.73 -4.92 -5.09
CA MET A 14 1.58 -5.63 -5.62
C MET A 14 2.01 -6.51 -6.80
N ASP A 15 1.75 -7.81 -6.70
CA ASP A 15 1.97 -8.75 -7.80
C ASP A 15 0.63 -9.01 -8.51
N ASP A 16 0.52 -8.71 -9.82
CA ASP A 16 -0.71 -8.87 -10.61
C ASP A 16 -0.86 -10.33 -11.10
N LEU A 17 -1.99 -10.96 -10.77
CA LEU A 17 -2.36 -12.33 -11.17
C LEU A 17 -3.61 -12.34 -12.07
N GLY A 18 -3.83 -11.27 -12.84
CA GLY A 18 -4.95 -11.11 -13.76
C GLY A 18 -6.22 -10.61 -13.07
N LYS A 19 -7.06 -11.53 -12.58
CA LYS A 19 -8.32 -11.15 -11.88
C LYS A 19 -8.10 -10.84 -10.40
N ARG A 20 -6.98 -11.28 -9.85
CA ARG A 20 -6.57 -11.09 -8.46
C ARG A 20 -5.17 -10.51 -8.41
N MET A 21 -4.77 -10.01 -7.26
CA MET A 21 -3.47 -9.43 -6.99
C MET A 21 -3.03 -9.85 -5.58
N VAL A 22 -1.72 -9.95 -5.37
CA VAL A 22 -1.14 -10.20 -4.04
C VAL A 22 -0.49 -8.92 -3.55
N LEU A 23 -1.05 -8.36 -2.47
CA LEU A 23 -0.48 -7.22 -1.75
C LEU A 23 0.49 -7.74 -0.70
N HIS A 24 1.77 -7.45 -0.88
CA HIS A 24 2.80 -7.69 0.12
C HIS A 24 2.94 -6.43 0.98
N LEU A 25 2.86 -6.58 2.29
CA LEU A 25 3.08 -5.53 3.28
C LEU A 25 4.24 -5.91 4.18
N GLN A 26 5.21 -5.01 4.31
CA GLN A 26 6.35 -5.16 5.20
C GLN A 26 6.22 -4.17 6.34
N THR A 27 6.21 -4.69 7.56
CA THR A 27 6.13 -3.91 8.79
C THR A 27 7.37 -4.13 9.61
N ALA A 28 7.88 -3.07 10.19
CA ALA A 28 9.02 -3.15 11.08
C ALA A 28 8.56 -2.91 12.51
N HIS A 29 9.02 -3.79 13.40
CA HIS A 29 8.63 -3.85 14.79
C HIS A 29 9.82 -3.50 15.66
N ARG A 30 9.56 -2.80 16.76
CA ARG A 30 10.58 -2.58 17.78
C ARG A 30 10.58 -3.82 18.67
N THR A 31 11.66 -4.59 18.60
CA THR A 31 11.93 -5.67 19.54
C THR A 31 12.69 -5.12 20.75
N GLU A 32 12.65 -5.86 21.86
CA GLU A 32 13.42 -5.52 23.06
C GLU A 32 14.93 -5.59 22.82
N ASP A 33 15.34 -6.46 21.89
CA ASP A 33 16.69 -6.51 21.32
C ASP A 33 16.80 -5.45 20.20
N GLU A 34 17.92 -4.71 20.15
CA GLU A 34 18.16 -3.55 19.27
C GLU A 34 18.00 -3.82 17.75
N ASP A 35 17.85 -5.08 17.35
CA ASP A 35 17.66 -5.51 15.97
C ASP A 35 16.21 -5.33 15.50
N ARG A 36 15.96 -4.34 14.64
CA ARG A 36 14.64 -4.10 14.04
C ARG A 36 14.14 -5.31 13.24
N ALA A 37 13.16 -6.05 13.79
CA ALA A 37 12.54 -7.16 13.09
C ALA A 37 11.56 -6.69 12.00
N VAL A 38 11.81 -7.09 10.75
CA VAL A 38 10.88 -6.86 9.62
C VAL A 38 10.00 -8.10 9.43
N ARG A 39 8.68 -7.90 9.43
CA ARG A 39 7.68 -8.94 9.15
C ARG A 39 6.97 -8.63 7.85
N GLU A 40 6.76 -9.66 7.05
CA GLU A 40 6.02 -9.56 5.79
C GLU A 40 4.68 -10.31 5.89
N ARG A 41 3.63 -9.72 5.32
CA ARG A 41 2.32 -10.34 5.17
C ARG A 41 1.84 -10.17 3.73
N ALA A 42 1.43 -11.27 3.11
CA ALA A 42 0.81 -11.27 1.79
C ALA A 42 -0.72 -11.40 1.92
N ILE A 43 -1.46 -10.57 1.19
CA ILE A 43 -2.92 -10.56 1.18
C ILE A 43 -3.40 -10.68 -0.27
N LEU A 44 -4.23 -11.68 -0.55
CA LEU A 44 -4.86 -11.83 -1.86
C LEU A 44 -6.10 -10.92 -1.93
N ILE A 45 -6.14 -10.05 -2.92
CA ILE A 45 -7.26 -9.13 -3.15
C ILE A 45 -7.67 -9.12 -4.63
N ASP A 46 -8.90 -8.73 -4.93
CA ASP A 46 -9.33 -8.43 -6.29
C ASP A 46 -9.14 -6.93 -6.65
N ARG A 47 -9.43 -6.58 -7.91
CA ARG A 47 -9.29 -5.21 -8.43
C ARG A 47 -10.20 -4.21 -7.73
N ASN A 48 -11.42 -4.59 -7.37
CA ASN A 48 -12.37 -3.71 -6.71
C ASN A 48 -11.95 -3.45 -5.26
N GLN A 49 -11.50 -4.50 -4.55
CA GLN A 49 -10.98 -4.40 -3.19
C GLN A 49 -9.75 -3.48 -3.13
N ALA A 50 -8.85 -3.55 -4.10
CA ALA A 50 -7.70 -2.64 -4.18
C ALA A 50 -8.13 -1.18 -4.39
N VAL A 51 -9.12 -0.93 -5.25
CA VAL A 51 -9.66 0.42 -5.48
C VAL A 51 -10.31 0.97 -4.22
N LEU A 52 -11.11 0.17 -3.52
CA LEU A 52 -11.74 0.57 -2.26
C LEU A 52 -10.70 0.88 -1.18
N LEU A 53 -9.68 0.03 -1.04
CA LEU A 53 -8.57 0.27 -0.11
C LEU A 53 -7.84 1.58 -0.44
N ALA A 54 -7.50 1.81 -1.71
CA ALA A 54 -6.85 3.05 -2.12
C ALA A 54 -7.72 4.29 -1.84
N ASN A 55 -9.02 4.22 -2.14
CA ASN A 55 -9.96 5.31 -1.87
C ASN A 55 -10.01 5.65 -0.38
N TYR A 56 -10.15 4.62 0.46
CA TYR A 56 -10.19 4.78 1.91
C TYR A 56 -8.92 5.46 2.44
N LEU A 57 -7.74 5.05 1.95
CA LEU A 57 -6.47 5.66 2.33
C LEU A 57 -6.36 7.14 1.90
N TYR A 58 -6.85 7.50 0.71
CA TYR A 58 -6.91 8.90 0.29
C TYR A 58 -7.87 9.72 1.16
N GLU A 59 -9.06 9.19 1.43
CA GLU A 59 -10.08 9.86 2.23
C GLU A 59 -9.60 10.14 3.66
N ILE A 60 -9.06 9.13 4.34
CA ILE A 60 -8.62 9.28 5.75
C ILE A 60 -7.38 10.17 5.90
N THR A 61 -6.56 10.30 4.86
CA THR A 61 -5.38 11.17 4.87
C THR A 61 -5.68 12.58 4.37
N GLY A 62 -6.90 12.84 3.87
CA GLY A 62 -7.25 14.10 3.20
C GLY A 62 -6.46 14.34 1.90
N GLN A 63 -5.78 13.32 1.38
CA GLN A 63 -5.02 13.42 0.14
C GLN A 63 -5.91 13.17 -1.06
N SER A 64 -5.62 13.83 -2.18
CA SER A 64 -6.27 13.55 -3.45
C SER A 64 -5.55 12.45 -4.21
N LYS A 65 -6.31 11.67 -4.99
CA LYS A 65 -5.71 10.73 -5.94
C LYS A 65 -4.77 11.48 -6.89
N PRO A 66 -3.56 10.97 -7.15
CA PRO A 66 -2.65 11.58 -8.11
C PRO A 66 -3.33 11.64 -9.46
N GLN A 67 -3.46 12.86 -9.99
CA GLN A 67 -3.92 13.10 -11.35
C GLN A 67 -2.86 12.50 -12.28
N ARG A 68 -3.24 11.52 -13.12
CA ARG A 68 -2.37 11.07 -14.20
C ARG A 68 -2.15 12.28 -15.11
N ARG A 69 -0.97 12.91 -15.05
CA ARG A 69 -0.56 13.91 -16.03
C ARG A 69 -0.66 13.23 -17.39
N GLY A 70 -1.65 13.63 -18.19
CA GLY A 70 -1.81 13.09 -19.53
C GLY A 70 -0.56 13.39 -20.33
N PHE A 71 -0.12 12.45 -21.18
CA PHE A 71 1.03 12.64 -22.08
C PHE A 71 0.95 13.94 -22.89
N LEU A 72 -0.26 14.45 -23.17
CA LEU A 72 -0.48 15.72 -23.86
C LEU A 72 -0.10 16.97 -23.03
N GLN A 73 -0.07 16.87 -21.70
CA GLN A 73 0.32 17.98 -20.81
C GLN A 73 1.85 18.11 -20.71
N SER A 74 2.60 17.07 -21.08
CA SER A 74 4.07 17.09 -21.20
C SER A 74 4.56 17.76 -22.48
N LEU A 75 3.70 17.93 -23.49
CA LEU A 75 4.07 18.43 -24.82
C LEU A 75 3.58 19.86 -25.11
N PHE A 76 2.64 20.39 -24.32
CA PHE A 76 1.99 21.69 -24.58
C PHE A 76 1.91 22.63 -23.35
N GLY A 77 2.85 22.56 -22.40
CA GLY A 77 2.80 23.45 -21.22
C GLY A 77 4.16 23.83 -20.65
N ASN A 78 4.44 25.14 -20.69
CA ASN A 78 5.57 25.87 -20.07
C ASN A 78 5.79 25.55 -18.59
#